data_AF-A0AAD4YJX9-F1
#
_entry.id   AF-A0AAD4YJX9-F1
#
_cell.length_a   1.000
_cell.length_b   1.000
_cell.length_c   1.000
_cell.angle_alpha   90.00
_cell.angle_beta   90.00
_cell.angle_gamma   90.00
#
_symmetry.space_group_name_H-M   'P 1'
#
loop_
_entity.id
_entity.type
_entity.pdbx_description
1 polymer ?
#
loop_
_entity_poly.entity_id
_entity_poly.type
_entity_poly.pdbx_seq_one_letter_code
_entity_poly.pdbx_strand_id
1 'polypeptide(L)'
;MKPNDKKEFLKFVSSVKFPDGYASNIARCVNVDGGKFTGLKSHDCHVFMQRLLPVGIRHLLPEDVVKPIMLLSRFFSQLTAKTLRRTDMFQLRHDIVQVLCKFEMIFPPAFFTSMMHVMVHLPEEALLAGPVNYRWMYPIERLLGELKKSVRNRAKPE
;
A
#
# COMPACT_ATOMS: atom_id res chain seq x y z
N MET A 1 12.92 1.26 -17.90
CA MET A 1 11.49 1.07 -18.21
C MET A 1 11.20 1.77 -19.53
N LYS A 2 10.64 1.09 -20.51
CA LYS A 2 10.32 1.71 -21.81
C LYS A 2 9.10 2.64 -21.63
N PRO A 3 8.93 3.69 -22.46
CA PRO A 3 7.79 4.60 -22.36
C PRO A 3 6.43 3.89 -22.43
N ASN A 4 6.34 2.78 -23.17
CA ASN A 4 5.12 2.01 -23.32
C ASN A 4 4.77 1.21 -22.06
N ASP A 5 5.77 0.64 -21.37
CA ASP A 5 5.60 -0.11 -20.12
C ASP A 5 4.88 0.74 -19.06
N LYS A 6 5.16 2.06 -19.03
CA LYS A 6 4.49 2.98 -18.12
C LYS A 6 2.99 3.10 -18.41
N LYS A 7 2.63 3.24 -19.68
CA LYS A 7 1.22 3.29 -20.09
C LYS A 7 0.53 1.95 -19.85
N GLU A 8 1.22 0.85 -20.10
CA GLU A 8 0.74 -0.51 -19.84
C GLU A 8 0.44 -0.73 -18.35
N PHE A 9 1.36 -0.34 -17.46
CA PHE A 9 1.14 -0.39 -16.02
C PHE A 9 -0.09 0.40 -15.59
N LEU A 10 -0.24 1.64 -16.08
CA LEU A 10 -1.37 2.49 -15.71
C LEU A 10 -2.69 1.98 -16.28
N LYS A 11 -2.69 1.40 -17.50
CA LYS A 11 -3.86 0.72 -18.07
C LYS A 11 -4.26 -0.48 -17.22
N PHE A 12 -3.30 -1.30 -16.80
CA PHE A 12 -3.55 -2.41 -15.87
C PHE A 12 -4.22 -1.90 -14.59
N VAL A 13 -3.61 -0.93 -13.90
CA VAL A 13 -4.15 -0.40 -12.64
C VAL A 13 -5.56 0.20 -12.82
N SER A 14 -5.81 0.91 -13.92
CA SER A 14 -7.13 1.48 -14.24
C SER A 14 -8.19 0.41 -14.56
N SER A 15 -7.76 -0.76 -15.04
CA SER A 15 -8.67 -1.87 -15.36
C SER A 15 -9.13 -2.67 -14.15
N VAL A 16 -8.42 -2.60 -13.02
CA VAL A 16 -8.75 -3.42 -11.84
C VAL A 16 -9.98 -2.87 -11.13
N LYS A 17 -10.93 -3.76 -10.85
CA LYS A 17 -12.10 -3.49 -10.03
C LYS A 17 -11.97 -4.20 -8.69
N PHE A 18 -12.42 -3.55 -7.63
CA PHE A 18 -12.46 -4.11 -6.28
C PHE A 18 -13.89 -4.38 -5.85
N PRO A 19 -14.12 -5.36 -4.95
CA PRO A 19 -15.41 -5.50 -4.28
C PRO A 19 -15.83 -4.22 -3.57
N ASP A 20 -17.13 -4.02 -3.42
CA ASP A 20 -17.65 -2.89 -2.69
C ASP A 20 -17.11 -2.85 -1.25
N GLY A 21 -16.79 -1.65 -0.77
CA GLY A 21 -16.18 -1.42 0.53
C GLY A 21 -14.69 -1.81 0.67
N TYR A 22 -14.06 -2.46 -0.33
CA TYR A 22 -12.66 -2.87 -0.23
C TYR A 22 -11.68 -1.72 -0.49
N ALA A 23 -11.83 -1.00 -1.60
CA ALA A 23 -10.98 0.14 -1.99
C ALA A 23 -11.80 1.20 -2.72
N SER A 24 -11.28 2.42 -2.82
CA SER A 24 -11.91 3.41 -3.70
C SER A 24 -11.77 3.00 -5.17
N ASN A 25 -12.51 3.67 -6.07
CA ASN A 25 -12.33 3.45 -7.50
C ASN A 25 -10.99 4.06 -7.97
N ILE A 26 -9.92 3.28 -7.84
CA ILE A 26 -8.54 3.67 -8.15
C ILE A 26 -8.40 4.16 -9.60
N ALA A 27 -9.22 3.67 -10.54
CA ALA A 27 -9.20 4.15 -11.93
C ALA A 27 -9.41 5.66 -12.05
N ARG A 28 -10.19 6.27 -11.15
CA ARG A 28 -10.39 7.74 -11.11
C ARG A 28 -9.12 8.50 -10.74
N CYS A 29 -8.15 7.82 -10.15
CA CYS A 29 -6.87 8.38 -9.75
C CYS A 29 -5.76 8.14 -10.78
N VAL A 30 -6.07 7.54 -11.94
CA VAL A 30 -5.08 7.20 -12.96
C VAL A 30 -5.26 8.10 -14.18
N ASN A 31 -4.20 8.82 -14.56
CA ASN A 31 -4.11 9.49 -15.85
C ASN A 31 -3.11 8.73 -16.73
N VAL A 32 -3.62 7.89 -17.65
CA VAL A 32 -2.80 7.05 -18.53
C VAL A 32 -2.01 7.91 -19.53
N ASP A 33 -2.66 8.89 -20.16
CA ASP A 33 -2.02 9.73 -21.18
C ASP A 33 -0.98 10.67 -20.58
N GLY A 34 -1.29 11.24 -19.42
CA GLY A 34 -0.38 12.06 -18.62
C GLY A 34 0.63 11.25 -17.81
N GLY A 35 0.55 9.91 -17.82
CA GLY A 35 1.50 9.03 -17.17
C GLY A 35 1.62 9.23 -15.65
N LYS A 36 0.54 9.51 -14.93
CA LYS A 36 0.63 9.82 -13.49
C LYS A 36 -0.58 9.34 -12.69
N PHE A 37 -0.38 9.17 -11.40
CA PHE A 37 -1.45 9.03 -10.42
C PHE A 37 -1.79 10.38 -9.81
N THR A 38 -3.06 10.62 -9.49
CA THR A 38 -3.54 11.83 -8.81
C THR A 38 -4.65 11.51 -7.83
N GLY A 39 -4.62 12.08 -6.63
CA GLY A 39 -5.72 11.98 -5.68
C GLY A 39 -5.87 10.63 -4.96
N LEU A 40 -4.85 9.77 -4.98
CA LEU A 40 -4.83 8.57 -4.13
C LEU A 40 -4.82 8.99 -2.65
N LYS A 41 -5.69 8.38 -1.85
CA LYS A 41 -5.64 8.50 -0.39
C LYS A 41 -4.74 7.43 0.20
N SER A 42 -4.34 7.59 1.47
CA SER A 42 -3.44 6.67 2.16
C SER A 42 -3.91 5.21 2.09
N HIS A 43 -5.21 4.96 2.32
CA HIS A 43 -5.81 3.64 2.16
C HIS A 43 -5.60 3.04 0.76
N ASP A 44 -5.79 3.85 -0.29
CA ASP A 44 -5.64 3.39 -1.67
C ASP A 44 -4.17 3.13 -2.02
N CYS A 45 -3.24 3.93 -1.46
CA CYS A 45 -1.80 3.66 -1.54
C CYS A 45 -1.43 2.32 -0.89
N HIS A 46 -2.03 1.99 0.26
CA HIS A 46 -1.83 0.68 0.92
C HIS A 46 -2.34 -0.48 0.05
N VAL A 47 -3.56 -0.37 -0.49
CA VAL A 47 -4.11 -1.39 -1.40
C VAL A 47 -3.22 -1.53 -2.64
N PHE A 48 -2.79 -0.41 -3.23
CA PHE A 48 -1.90 -0.40 -4.38
C PHE A 48 -0.58 -1.11 -4.08
N MET A 49 0.09 -0.75 -3.00
CA MET A 49 1.38 -1.34 -2.60
C MET A 49 1.25 -2.85 -2.32
N GLN A 50 0.19 -3.28 -1.65
CA GLN A 50 0.01 -4.67 -1.24
C GLN A 50 -0.47 -5.57 -2.38
N ARG A 51 -1.32 -5.06 -3.27
CA ARG A 51 -2.07 -5.89 -4.24
C ARG A 51 -1.72 -5.61 -5.69
N LEU A 52 -1.66 -4.33 -6.08
CA LEU A 52 -1.56 -3.94 -7.49
C LEU A 52 -0.11 -3.87 -7.96
N LEU A 53 0.74 -3.17 -7.21
CA LEU A 53 2.14 -2.96 -7.53
C LEU A 53 2.89 -4.28 -7.83
N PRO A 54 2.87 -5.31 -6.95
CA PRO A 54 3.64 -6.53 -7.19
C PRO A 54 3.17 -7.32 -8.42
N VAL A 55 1.90 -7.20 -8.80
CA VAL A 55 1.34 -7.85 -9.99
C VAL A 55 1.68 -7.05 -11.24
N GLY A 56 1.46 -5.73 -11.20
CA GLY A 56 1.59 -4.86 -12.36
C GLY A 56 3.03 -4.69 -12.84
N ILE A 57 4.02 -4.77 -11.94
CA ILE A 57 5.43 -4.57 -12.35
C ILE A 57 6.11 -5.86 -12.86
N ARG A 58 5.50 -7.03 -12.67
CA ARG A 58 6.17 -8.34 -12.79
C ARG A 58 6.84 -8.59 -14.15
N HIS A 59 6.24 -8.10 -15.22
CA HIS A 59 6.72 -8.26 -16.61
C HIS A 59 7.32 -6.96 -17.17
N LEU A 60 7.29 -5.86 -16.40
CA LEU A 60 7.68 -4.52 -16.85
C LEU A 60 9.04 -4.09 -16.33
N LEU A 61 9.53 -4.73 -15.26
CA LEU A 61 10.80 -4.42 -14.63
C LEU A 61 11.72 -5.66 -14.57
N PRO A 62 13.05 -5.47 -14.51
CA PRO A 62 14.00 -6.54 -14.27
C PRO A 62 13.69 -7.34 -13.00
N GLU A 63 13.95 -8.65 -13.03
CA GLU A 63 13.55 -9.58 -11.97
C GLU A 63 14.21 -9.26 -10.61
N ASP A 64 15.45 -8.79 -10.65
CA ASP A 64 16.21 -8.30 -9.50
C ASP A 64 15.56 -7.08 -8.83
N VAL A 65 14.82 -6.26 -9.57
CA VAL A 65 14.02 -5.13 -9.02
C VAL A 65 12.64 -5.60 -8.57
N VAL A 66 11.99 -6.48 -9.34
CA VAL A 66 10.64 -6.98 -9.05
C VAL A 66 10.61 -7.78 -7.74
N LYS A 67 11.57 -8.71 -7.56
CA LYS A 67 11.58 -9.63 -6.41
C LYS A 67 11.58 -8.89 -5.07
N PRO A 68 12.46 -7.90 -4.80
CA PRO A 68 12.43 -7.15 -3.56
C PRO A 68 11.11 -6.40 -3.35
N ILE A 69 10.59 -5.72 -4.39
CA ILE A 69 9.31 -5.00 -4.28
C ILE A 69 8.18 -5.98 -3.92
N MET A 70 8.14 -7.17 -4.54
CA MET A 70 7.17 -8.21 -4.18
C MET A 70 7.32 -8.69 -2.74
N LEU A 71 8.54 -8.85 -2.24
CA LEU A 71 8.78 -9.21 -0.83
C LEU A 71 8.29 -8.13 0.12
N LEU A 72 8.50 -6.85 -0.21
CA LEU A 72 7.99 -5.72 0.56
C LEU A 72 6.45 -5.69 0.56
N SER A 73 5.83 -5.87 -0.60
CA SER A 73 4.37 -5.99 -0.72
C SER A 73 3.81 -7.14 0.10
N ARG A 74 4.50 -8.29 0.14
CA ARG A 74 4.13 -9.45 0.95
C ARG A 74 4.27 -9.15 2.44
N PHE A 75 5.37 -8.52 2.85
CA PHE A 75 5.61 -8.08 4.22
C PHE A 75 4.43 -7.23 4.72
N PHE A 76 4.06 -6.17 3.98
CA PHE A 76 2.93 -5.33 4.37
C PHE A 76 1.60 -6.06 4.34
N SER A 77 1.39 -6.97 3.39
CA SER A 77 0.16 -7.78 3.34
C SER A 77 0.00 -8.70 4.56
N GLN A 78 1.09 -9.26 5.07
CA GLN A 78 1.09 -10.12 6.26
C GLN A 78 0.98 -9.29 7.54
N LEU A 79 1.72 -8.18 7.61
CA LEU A 79 1.69 -7.25 8.75
C LEU A 79 0.27 -6.69 8.98
N THR A 80 -0.46 -6.38 7.91
CA THR A 80 -1.83 -5.84 7.98
C THR A 80 -2.89 -6.93 7.84
N ALA A 81 -2.56 -8.18 8.14
CA ALA A 81 -3.56 -9.25 8.17
C ALA A 81 -4.60 -9.00 9.29
N LYS A 82 -5.83 -9.47 9.06
CA LYS A 82 -6.92 -9.35 10.04
C LYS A 82 -6.59 -10.05 11.36
N THR A 83 -5.86 -11.16 11.29
CA THR A 83 -5.43 -11.96 12.43
C THR A 83 -3.92 -12.07 12.39
N LEU A 84 -3.26 -11.81 13.52
CA LEU A 84 -1.82 -11.92 13.66
C LEU A 84 -1.47 -13.17 14.46
N ARG A 85 -0.55 -13.97 13.93
CA ARG A 85 0.11 -15.05 14.67
C ARG A 85 1.47 -14.54 15.13
N ARG A 86 1.82 -14.77 16.40
CA ARG A 86 3.11 -14.32 16.95
C ARG A 86 4.29 -14.89 16.15
N THR A 87 4.22 -16.14 15.73
CA THR A 87 5.24 -16.80 14.90
C THR A 87 5.47 -16.07 13.58
N ASP A 88 4.40 -15.61 12.92
CA ASP A 88 4.50 -14.85 11.69
C ASP A 88 5.17 -13.50 11.94
N MET A 89 4.85 -12.81 13.04
CA MET A 89 5.49 -11.52 13.35
C MET A 89 6.98 -11.65 13.66
N PHE A 90 7.39 -12.72 14.35
CA PHE A 90 8.82 -13.02 14.54
C PHE A 90 9.53 -13.28 13.20
N GLN A 91 8.88 -13.98 12.27
CA GLN A 91 9.43 -14.14 10.93
C GLN A 91 9.52 -12.80 10.19
N LEU A 92 8.49 -11.95 10.29
CA LEU A 92 8.49 -10.63 9.66
C LEU A 92 9.61 -9.72 10.17
N ARG A 93 10.04 -9.83 11.43
CA ARG A 93 11.21 -9.11 11.97
C ARG A 93 12.49 -9.43 11.20
N HIS A 94 12.67 -10.68 10.79
CA HIS A 94 13.81 -11.10 9.99
C HIS A 94 13.62 -10.73 8.51
N ASP A 95 12.43 -11.00 7.96
CA ASP A 95 12.13 -10.76 6.56
C ASP A 95 12.33 -9.28 6.16
N ILE A 96 11.93 -8.33 7.00
CA ILE A 96 12.08 -6.90 6.67
C ILE A 96 13.54 -6.47 6.56
N VAL A 97 14.42 -7.01 7.41
CA VAL A 97 15.86 -6.73 7.32
C VAL A 97 16.40 -7.23 5.98
N GLN A 98 16.03 -8.45 5.59
CA GLN A 98 16.43 -8.99 4.28
C GLN A 98 15.89 -8.18 3.11
N VAL A 99 14.65 -7.67 3.21
CA VAL A 99 14.07 -6.78 2.19
C VAL A 99 14.86 -5.49 2.08
N LEU A 100 15.19 -4.84 3.20
CA LEU A 100 15.96 -3.60 3.20
C LEU A 100 17.37 -3.80 2.62
N CYS A 101 18.08 -4.87 3.01
CA CYS A 101 19.38 -5.19 2.42
C CYS A 101 19.29 -5.40 0.89
N LYS A 102 18.25 -6.08 0.40
CA LYS A 102 18.04 -6.25 -1.04
C LYS A 102 17.76 -4.92 -1.74
N PHE A 103 17.03 -4.02 -1.10
CA PHE A 103 16.80 -2.68 -1.64
C PHE A 103 18.10 -1.88 -1.68
N GLU A 104 18.98 -2.03 -0.69
CA GLU A 104 20.23 -1.27 -0.58
C GLU A 104 21.21 -1.63 -1.69
N MET A 105 21.14 -2.87 -2.18
CA MET A 105 21.91 -3.32 -3.34
C MET A 105 21.44 -2.70 -4.67
N ILE A 106 20.22 -2.13 -4.73
CA ILE A 106 19.56 -1.72 -5.98
C ILE A 106 19.34 -0.20 -6.02
N PHE A 107 18.90 0.38 -4.91
CA PHE A 107 18.52 1.78 -4.83
C PHE A 107 19.63 2.63 -4.21
N PRO A 108 19.77 3.90 -4.65
CA PRO A 108 20.79 4.78 -4.10
C PRO A 108 20.52 5.11 -2.62
N PRO A 109 21.54 5.52 -1.84
CA PRO A 109 21.38 5.89 -0.43
C PRO A 109 20.28 6.93 -0.15
N ALA A 110 20.02 7.84 -1.10
CA ALA A 110 18.94 8.84 -0.99
C ALA A 110 17.53 8.23 -0.89
N PHE A 111 17.34 6.96 -1.29
CA PHE A 111 16.08 6.23 -1.13
C PHE A 111 15.81 5.89 0.35
N PHE A 112 16.85 5.69 1.16
CA PHE A 112 16.78 5.26 2.55
C PHE A 112 16.51 6.42 3.50
N THR A 113 15.30 6.98 3.37
CA THR A 113 14.79 7.95 4.33
C THR A 113 14.37 7.28 5.64
N SER A 114 14.07 8.08 6.66
CA SER A 114 13.55 7.58 7.94
C SER A 114 12.36 6.63 7.79
N MET A 115 11.50 6.84 6.80
CA MET A 115 10.34 5.99 6.53
C MET A 115 10.71 4.55 6.16
N MET A 116 11.85 4.34 5.47
CA MET A 116 12.33 2.99 5.16
C MET A 116 12.80 2.25 6.42
N HIS A 117 13.46 2.96 7.33
CA HIS A 117 13.96 2.39 8.57
C HIS A 117 12.85 2.08 9.58
N VAL A 118 11.78 2.90 9.62
CA VAL A 118 10.61 2.66 10.48
C VAL A 118 10.00 1.27 10.24
N MET A 119 10.09 0.73 9.03
CA MET A 119 9.53 -0.58 8.68
C MET A 119 10.06 -1.72 9.56
N VAL A 120 11.30 -1.63 10.05
CA VAL A 120 11.91 -2.64 10.94
C VAL A 120 11.19 -2.75 12.28
N HIS A 121 10.57 -1.66 12.74
CA HIS A 121 9.89 -1.61 14.02
C HIS A 121 8.43 -2.08 13.95
N LEU A 122 7.83 -2.10 12.76
CA LEU A 122 6.41 -2.41 12.59
C LEU A 122 5.99 -3.80 13.09
N PRO A 123 6.78 -4.89 12.92
CA PRO A 123 6.40 -6.19 13.45
C PRO A 123 6.36 -6.21 14.98
N GLU A 124 7.29 -5.50 15.63
CA GLU A 124 7.33 -5.38 17.09
C GLU A 124 6.13 -4.55 17.59
N GLU A 125 5.84 -3.45 16.91
CA GLU A 125 4.65 -2.65 17.19
C GLU A 125 3.36 -3.48 17.05
N ALA A 126 3.27 -4.36 16.05
CA ALA A 126 2.13 -5.25 15.85
C ALA A 126 2.03 -6.35 16.93
N LEU A 127 3.15 -6.81 17.48
CA LEU A 127 3.17 -7.74 18.63
C LEU A 127 2.64 -7.08 19.90
N LEU A 128 2.98 -5.81 20.12
CA LEU A 128 2.59 -5.05 21.31
C LEU A 128 1.15 -4.52 21.21
N ALA A 129 0.79 -3.90 20.11
CA ALA A 129 -0.48 -3.19 19.93
C ALA A 129 -1.56 -4.03 19.20
N GLY A 130 -1.22 -5.23 18.74
CA GLY A 130 -2.14 -6.10 18.01
C GLY A 130 -2.34 -5.70 16.54
N PRO A 131 -3.36 -6.27 15.87
CA PRO A 131 -3.56 -6.12 14.43
C PRO A 131 -3.67 -4.67 13.98
N VAL A 132 -2.86 -4.31 12.96
CA VAL A 132 -2.72 -2.93 12.47
C VAL A 132 -4.05 -2.35 11.99
N ASN A 133 -4.92 -3.18 11.41
CA ASN A 133 -6.20 -2.75 10.81
C ASN A 133 -7.14 -2.05 11.81
N TYR A 134 -7.09 -2.43 13.09
CA TYR A 134 -7.92 -1.81 14.13
C TYR A 134 -7.38 -0.46 14.60
N ARG A 135 -6.14 -0.14 14.24
CA ARG A 135 -5.43 1.08 14.63
C ARG A 135 -5.37 2.10 13.50
N TRP A 136 -5.98 1.80 12.36
CA TRP A 136 -6.08 2.71 11.23
C TRP A 136 -7.16 3.76 11.43
N MET A 137 -6.91 4.96 10.92
CA MET A 137 -7.91 6.03 10.84
C MET A 137 -8.93 5.79 9.72
N TYR A 138 -8.65 4.92 8.75
CA TYR A 138 -9.48 4.78 7.54
C TYR A 138 -10.95 4.45 7.81
N PRO A 139 -11.30 3.51 8.72
CA PRO A 139 -12.70 3.22 9.02
C PRO A 139 -13.42 4.43 9.63
N ILE A 140 -12.73 5.17 10.50
CA ILE A 140 -13.26 6.38 11.16
C ILE A 140 -13.49 7.49 10.13
N GLU A 141 -12.49 7.78 9.30
CA GLU A 141 -12.59 8.78 8.24
C GLU A 141 -13.71 8.46 7.25
N ARG A 142 -13.89 7.17 6.91
CA ARG A 142 -14.97 6.71 6.03
C ARG A 142 -16.33 6.91 6.68
N LEU A 143 -16.50 6.54 7.95
CA LEU A 143 -17.73 6.76 8.70
C LEU A 143 -18.09 8.26 8.76
N LEU A 144 -17.13 9.10 9.13
CA LEU A 144 -17.32 10.56 9.17
C LEU A 144 -17.71 11.12 7.79
N GLY A 145 -17.13 10.56 6.73
CA GLY A 145 -17.48 10.89 5.35
C GLY A 145 -18.94 10.59 5.00
N GLU A 146 -19.46 9.44 5.44
CA GLU A 146 -20.88 9.08 5.24
C GLU A 146 -21.80 9.96 6.09
N LEU A 147 -21.50 10.12 7.39
CA LEU A 147 -22.27 10.98 8.29
C LEU A 147 -22.39 12.41 7.74
N LYS A 148 -21.30 12.95 7.17
CA LYS A 148 -21.29 14.28 6.54
C LYS A 148 -22.26 14.41 5.36
N LYS A 149 -22.55 13.32 4.62
CA LYS A 149 -23.55 13.33 3.54
C LYS A 149 -24.98 13.35 4.07
N SER A 150 -25.19 12.79 5.27
CA SER A 150 -26.50 12.75 5.93
C SER A 150 -26.92 14.09 6.55
N VAL A 151 -25.99 15.03 6.73
CA VAL A 151 -26.28 16.37 7.24
C VAL A 151 -27.08 17.17 6.21
N ARG A 152 -28.37 17.37 6.48
CA ARG A 152 -29.29 18.13 5.61
C ARG A 152 -29.09 19.65 5.72
N ASN A 153 -28.70 20.14 6.90
CA ASN A 153 -28.42 21.55 7.15
C ASN A 153 -27.02 21.72 7.77
N ARG A 154 -26.09 22.33 7.03
CA ARG A 154 -24.71 22.55 7.52
C ARG A 154 -24.63 23.63 8.61
N ALA A 155 -25.65 24.47 8.75
CA ALA A 155 -25.71 25.53 9.77
C ALA A 155 -26.35 25.06 11.09
N LYS A 156 -27.11 23.95 11.08
CA LYS A 156 -27.71 23.31 12.26
C LYS A 156 -27.62 21.79 12.08
N PRO A 157 -26.53 21.16 12.58
CA PRO A 157 -26.27 19.73 12.38
C PRO A 157 -27.22 18.79 13.15
N GLU A 158 -27.95 19.36 14.11
CA GLU A 158 -29.02 18.78 14.92
C GLU A 158 -30.40 19.25 14.43
#